data_AF-A0A151A2K9-F1
#
_entry.id   AF-A0A151A2K9-F1
#
_cell.length_a   1.000
_cell.length_b   1.000
_cell.length_c   1.000
_cell.angle_alpha   90.00
_cell.angle_beta   90.00
_cell.angle_gamma   90.00
#
_symmetry.space_group_name_H-M   'P 1'
#
loop_
_entity.id
_entity.type
_entity.pdbx_description
1 polymer ?
#
loop_
_entity_poly.entity_id
_entity_poly.type
_entity_poly.pdbx_seq_one_letter_code
_entity_poly.pdbx_strand_id
1 'polypeptide(L)'
;MKKFLLASFATLSITAAGVGISASSSDAHAAETTQASQSTESVHQQFLNAGGTEELWQKVVLPESGGNPNAVNELGYQGLGQTKESWGTGSVEEQTKGMVQYAKERYGSIDAAISFREANGWW
;
A
#
# COMPACT_ATOMS: atom_id res chain seq x y z
N MET A 1 -22.03 4.73 17.72
CA MET A 1 -23.18 5.37 17.06
C MET A 1 -22.78 5.74 15.63
N LYS A 2 -23.43 5.13 14.64
CA LYS A 2 -23.20 5.41 13.21
C LYS A 2 -23.58 6.86 12.90
N LYS A 3 -22.74 7.58 12.15
CA LYS A 3 -23.11 8.83 11.49
C LYS A 3 -22.88 8.65 10.00
N PHE A 4 -23.96 8.31 9.29
CA PHE A 4 -24.03 8.33 7.83
C PHE A 4 -24.27 9.77 7.38
N LEU A 5 -23.43 10.28 6.49
CA LEU A 5 -23.68 11.52 5.76
C LEU A 5 -24.07 11.15 4.33
N LEU A 6 -25.38 11.30 4.05
CA LEU A 6 -25.97 11.24 2.71
C LEU A 6 -25.74 12.60 2.04
N ALA A 7 -24.94 12.63 0.97
CA ALA A 7 -24.86 13.80 0.09
C ALA A 7 -25.76 13.56 -1.13
N SER A 8 -26.79 14.39 -1.23
CA SER A 8 -27.74 14.45 -2.34
C SER A 8 -27.15 15.31 -3.46
N PHE A 9 -27.09 14.80 -4.68
CA PHE A 9 -26.70 15.58 -5.86
C PHE A 9 -27.92 15.73 -6.77
N ALA A 10 -28.25 16.99 -7.07
CA ALA A 10 -29.34 17.39 -7.95
C ALA A 10 -28.96 17.11 -9.42
N THR A 11 -29.86 16.44 -10.14
CA THR A 11 -29.73 16.16 -11.57
C THR A 11 -30.13 17.39 -12.38
N LEU A 12 -29.22 17.97 -13.16
CA LEU A 12 -29.57 18.90 -14.24
C LEU A 12 -29.59 18.13 -15.57
N SER A 13 -30.75 18.12 -16.22
CA SER A 13 -30.92 17.66 -17.59
C SER A 13 -30.63 18.82 -18.56
N ILE A 14 -29.68 18.64 -19.48
CA ILE A 14 -29.44 19.56 -20.59
C ILE A 14 -29.69 18.79 -21.89
N THR A 15 -30.73 19.17 -22.62
CA THR A 15 -30.96 18.78 -24.02
C THR A 15 -30.68 19.98 -24.91
N ALA A 16 -29.62 19.90 -25.71
CA ALA A 16 -29.40 20.80 -26.84
C ALA A 16 -28.69 20.04 -27.97
N ALA A 17 -29.34 20.03 -29.14
CA ALA A 17 -28.89 19.38 -30.35
C ALA A 17 -27.87 20.24 -31.11
N GLY A 18 -26.85 19.58 -31.67
CA GLY A 18 -26.22 19.99 -32.93
C GLY A 18 -24.86 20.68 -32.86
N VAL A 19 -23.98 20.19 -33.74
CA VAL A 19 -22.70 20.74 -34.23
C VAL A 19 -21.45 20.27 -33.46
N GLY A 20 -20.62 19.52 -34.19
CA GLY A 20 -19.56 18.68 -33.67
C GLY A 20 -18.35 19.42 -33.11
N ILE A 21 -17.82 18.82 -32.05
CA ILE A 21 -16.41 18.89 -31.70
C ILE A 21 -16.01 17.46 -31.30
N SER A 22 -15.06 16.88 -32.02
CA SER A 22 -14.41 15.63 -31.62
C SER A 22 -13.49 15.96 -30.45
N ALA A 23 -14.04 15.90 -29.23
CA ALA A 23 -13.24 15.73 -28.04
C ALA A 23 -13.22 14.23 -27.74
N SER A 24 -12.07 13.60 -27.90
CA SER A 24 -11.85 12.20 -27.53
C SER A 24 -12.20 12.00 -26.07
N SER A 25 -13.42 11.54 -25.82
CA SER A 25 -13.79 10.84 -24.60
C SER A 25 -13.06 9.50 -24.61
N SER A 26 -12.15 9.32 -23.67
CA SER A 26 -11.77 8.00 -23.20
C SER A 26 -11.78 8.06 -21.68
N ASP A 27 -12.91 7.60 -21.15
CA ASP A 27 -13.02 6.95 -19.85
C ASP A 27 -11.72 6.22 -19.46
N ALA A 28 -11.17 6.56 -18.30
CA ALA A 28 -10.30 5.67 -17.52
C ALA A 28 -10.14 6.20 -16.09
N HIS A 29 -11.24 6.30 -15.33
CA HIS A 29 -11.16 6.43 -13.86
C HIS A 29 -11.97 5.31 -13.20
N ALA A 30 -11.59 4.06 -13.53
CA ALA A 30 -12.08 2.85 -12.86
C ALA A 30 -11.14 1.63 -13.02
N ALA A 31 -9.92 1.81 -13.55
CA ALA A 31 -8.95 0.74 -13.74
C ALA A 31 -7.84 0.71 -12.67
N GLU A 32 -7.71 1.75 -11.85
CA GLU A 32 -6.59 1.87 -10.91
C GLU A 32 -6.74 0.95 -9.68
N THR A 33 -7.98 0.68 -9.24
CA THR A 33 -8.22 -0.17 -8.06
C THR A 33 -7.99 -1.66 -8.33
N THR A 34 -8.30 -2.15 -9.54
CA THR A 34 -8.14 -3.57 -9.88
C THR A 34 -6.68 -3.92 -10.12
N GLN A 35 -5.89 -3.01 -10.70
CA GLN A 35 -4.48 -3.25 -11.02
C GLN A 35 -3.56 -3.08 -9.80
N ALA A 36 -3.88 -2.14 -8.89
CA ALA A 36 -3.18 -2.02 -7.61
C ALA A 36 -3.38 -3.28 -6.73
N SER A 37 -4.62 -3.78 -6.65
CA SER A 37 -4.92 -5.02 -5.91
C SER A 37 -4.20 -6.24 -6.53
N GLN A 38 -4.16 -6.36 -7.86
CA GLN A 38 -3.43 -7.47 -8.50
C GLN A 38 -1.91 -7.43 -8.24
N SER A 39 -1.35 -6.24 -8.05
CA SER A 39 0.08 -6.05 -7.73
C SER A 39 0.36 -6.40 -6.26
N THR A 40 -0.48 -5.93 -5.34
CA THR A 40 -0.35 -6.20 -3.91
C THR A 40 -0.44 -7.70 -3.60
N GLU A 41 -1.35 -8.43 -4.24
CA GLU A 41 -1.53 -9.88 -4.03
C GLU A 41 -0.31 -10.68 -4.51
N SER A 42 0.35 -10.23 -5.58
CA SER A 42 1.59 -10.84 -6.07
C SER A 42 2.76 -10.54 -5.13
N VAL A 43 2.87 -9.30 -4.64
CA VAL A 43 3.89 -8.89 -3.66
C VAL A 43 3.71 -9.63 -2.34
N HIS A 44 2.47 -9.79 -1.87
CA HIS A 44 2.13 -10.54 -0.66
C HIS A 44 2.59 -11.99 -0.75
N GLN A 45 2.34 -12.68 -1.87
CA GLN A 45 2.83 -14.04 -2.09
C GLN A 45 4.35 -14.12 -2.10
N GLN A 46 5.03 -13.18 -2.76
CA GLN A 46 6.50 -13.12 -2.74
C GLN A 46 7.05 -12.87 -1.33
N PHE A 47 6.38 -12.01 -0.56
CA PHE A 47 6.72 -11.71 0.82
C PHE A 47 6.60 -12.96 1.72
N LEU A 48 5.49 -13.70 1.63
CA LEU A 48 5.33 -14.95 2.39
C LEU A 48 6.37 -16.00 1.99
N ASN A 49 6.64 -16.14 0.68
CA ASN A 49 7.64 -17.08 0.17
C ASN A 49 9.07 -16.73 0.62
N ALA A 50 9.37 -15.44 0.81
CA ALA A 50 10.66 -14.96 1.28
C ALA A 50 10.84 -15.07 2.82
N GLY A 51 9.86 -15.64 3.53
CA GLY A 51 9.92 -15.86 4.97
C GLY A 51 9.26 -14.76 5.81
N GLY A 52 8.52 -13.85 5.18
CA GLY A 52 7.60 -12.96 5.87
C GLY A 52 6.41 -13.73 6.46
N THR A 53 5.79 -13.19 7.51
CA THR A 53 4.60 -13.77 8.13
C THR A 53 3.35 -12.98 7.76
N GLU A 54 2.19 -13.62 7.78
CA GLU A 54 0.92 -12.93 7.55
C GLU A 54 0.72 -11.76 8.52
N GLU A 55 1.11 -11.94 9.78
CA GLU A 55 0.99 -10.89 10.80
C GLU A 55 1.93 -9.72 10.52
N LEU A 56 3.18 -9.97 10.11
CA LEU A 56 4.10 -8.90 9.72
C LEU A 56 3.60 -8.13 8.50
N TRP A 57 2.97 -8.84 7.55
CA TRP A 57 2.33 -8.21 6.40
C TRP A 57 1.17 -7.29 6.81
N GLN A 58 0.21 -7.82 7.56
CA GLN A 58 -1.01 -7.10 7.94
C GLN A 58 -0.74 -5.96 8.93
N LYS A 59 0.22 -6.14 9.83
CA LYS A 59 0.46 -5.20 10.93
C LYS A 59 1.55 -4.19 10.62
N VAL A 60 2.51 -4.50 9.76
CA VAL A 60 3.60 -3.60 9.41
C VAL A 60 3.54 -3.22 7.93
N VAL A 61 3.64 -4.17 7.01
CA VAL A 61 3.78 -3.84 5.58
C VAL A 61 2.61 -3.03 5.04
N LEU A 62 1.37 -3.49 5.24
CA LEU A 62 0.18 -2.78 4.74
C LEU A 62 0.06 -1.38 5.37
N PRO A 63 0.24 -1.18 6.68
CA PRO A 63 0.18 0.15 7.26
C PRO A 63 1.34 1.08 6.89
N GLU A 64 2.56 0.57 6.67
CA GLU A 64 3.72 1.39 6.34
C GLU A 64 3.76 1.77 4.85
N SER A 65 3.48 0.84 3.94
CA SER A 65 3.68 1.03 2.49
C SER A 65 2.45 0.70 1.63
N GLY A 66 1.36 0.22 2.22
CA GLY A 66 0.23 -0.33 1.48
C GLY A 66 0.56 -1.61 0.69
N GLY A 67 1.69 -2.27 0.99
CA GLY A 67 2.18 -3.40 0.20
C GLY A 67 2.92 -2.99 -1.08
N ASN A 68 3.30 -1.71 -1.22
CA ASN A 68 4.05 -1.23 -2.37
C ASN A 68 5.58 -1.34 -2.11
N PRO A 69 6.31 -2.24 -2.79
CA PRO A 69 7.76 -2.39 -2.59
C PRO A 69 8.57 -1.21 -3.14
N ASN A 70 7.94 -0.30 -3.88
CA ASN A 70 8.57 0.93 -4.40
C ASN A 70 8.02 2.18 -3.69
N ALA A 71 7.37 2.02 -2.54
CA ALA A 71 6.90 3.17 -1.75
C ALA A 71 8.09 4.06 -1.37
N VAL A 72 7.92 5.38 -1.47
CA VAL A 72 8.89 6.38 -1.04
C VAL A 72 8.12 7.51 -0.39
N ASN A 73 8.48 7.88 0.84
CA ASN A 73 7.87 9.03 1.51
C ASN A 73 8.75 10.30 1.39
N GLU A 74 8.19 11.45 1.75
CA GLU A 74 8.86 12.76 1.68
C GLU A 74 10.12 12.85 2.55
N LEU A 75 10.27 11.96 3.54
CA LEU A 75 11.42 11.88 4.45
C LEU A 75 12.51 10.91 3.95
N GLY A 76 12.32 10.31 2.77
CA GLY A 76 13.27 9.41 2.12
C GLY A 76 13.25 7.96 2.62
N TYR A 77 12.20 7.55 3.33
CA TYR A 77 12.00 6.15 3.70
C TYR A 77 11.35 5.38 2.56
N GLN A 78 11.81 4.16 2.34
CA GLN A 78 11.54 3.41 1.12
C GLN A 78 11.11 1.96 1.38
N GLY A 79 10.36 1.40 0.44
CA GLY A 79 10.00 -0.01 0.37
C GLY A 79 8.93 -0.46 1.36
N LEU A 80 8.72 -1.77 1.42
CA LEU A 80 7.65 -2.44 2.19
C LEU A 80 7.64 -2.07 3.66
N GLY A 81 8.83 -1.93 4.25
CA GLY A 81 9.00 -1.58 5.66
C GLY A 81 9.29 -0.10 5.91
N GLN A 82 9.16 0.77 4.90
CA GLN A 82 9.47 2.21 5.01
C GLN A 82 10.78 2.46 5.79
N THR A 83 11.91 2.04 5.23
CA THR A 83 13.23 2.07 5.90
C THR A 83 14.22 3.01 5.20
N LYS A 84 15.34 3.32 5.87
CA LYS A 84 16.55 3.93 5.27
C LYS A 84 17.69 2.93 5.11
N GLU A 85 17.49 1.70 5.54
CA GLU A 85 18.44 0.61 5.32
C GLU A 85 18.54 0.26 3.84
N SER A 86 19.71 -0.24 3.41
CA SER A 86 19.99 -0.55 2.00
C SER A 86 19.05 -1.59 1.40
N TRP A 87 18.48 -2.48 2.22
CA TRP A 87 17.53 -3.49 1.76
C TRP A 87 16.19 -2.88 1.32
N GLY A 88 15.87 -1.64 1.71
CA GLY A 88 14.59 -0.98 1.40
C GLY A 88 14.36 -0.68 -0.08
N THR A 89 15.40 -0.73 -0.92
CA THR A 89 15.32 -0.51 -2.38
C THR A 89 15.52 -1.79 -3.18
N GLY A 90 15.64 -2.94 -2.52
CA GLY A 90 15.82 -4.23 -3.18
C GLY A 90 14.52 -4.80 -3.75
N SER A 91 14.60 -6.00 -4.29
CA SER A 91 13.44 -6.85 -4.61
C SER A 91 12.56 -7.12 -3.39
N VAL A 92 11.34 -7.62 -3.59
CA VAL A 92 10.44 -8.03 -2.49
C VAL A 92 11.12 -9.04 -1.57
N GLU A 93 11.90 -9.97 -2.13
CA GLU A 93 12.65 -10.95 -1.34
C GLU A 93 13.74 -10.31 -0.47
N GLU A 94 14.52 -9.38 -1.03
CA GLU A 94 15.55 -8.65 -0.28
C GLU A 94 14.95 -7.79 0.82
N GLN A 95 13.86 -7.07 0.51
CA GLN A 95 13.12 -6.27 1.48
C GLN A 95 12.57 -7.15 2.61
N THR A 96 11.97 -8.29 2.28
CA THR A 96 11.41 -9.22 3.28
C THR A 96 12.50 -9.77 4.19
N LYS A 97 13.63 -10.23 3.62
CA LYS A 97 14.76 -10.73 4.42
C LYS A 97 15.35 -9.64 5.31
N GLY A 98 15.48 -8.42 4.80
CA GLY A 98 15.90 -7.24 5.55
C GLY A 98 14.96 -6.94 6.71
N MET A 99 13.64 -6.94 6.47
CA MET A 99 12.64 -6.75 7.52
C MET A 99 12.72 -7.84 8.59
N VAL A 100 12.80 -9.12 8.22
CA VAL A 100 12.88 -10.22 9.18
C VAL A 100 14.16 -10.17 10.01
N GLN A 101 15.30 -9.83 9.40
CA GLN A 101 16.55 -9.66 10.13
C GLN A 101 16.49 -8.45 11.07
N TYR A 102 16.03 -7.31 10.58
CA TYR A 102 15.86 -6.09 11.37
C TYR A 102 14.94 -6.32 12.56
N ALA A 103 13.84 -7.06 12.37
CA ALA A 103 12.94 -7.45 13.46
C ALA A 103 13.68 -8.21 14.57
N LYS A 104 14.49 -9.20 14.19
CA LYS A 104 15.26 -10.03 15.13
C LYS A 104 16.37 -9.24 15.82
N GLU A 105 17.10 -8.41 15.09
CA GLU A 105 18.25 -7.67 15.62
C GLU A 105 17.82 -6.51 16.52
N ARG A 106 16.79 -5.76 16.12
CA ARG A 106 16.35 -4.56 16.86
C ARG A 106 15.36 -4.87 17.97
N TYR A 107 14.41 -5.76 17.71
CA TYR A 107 13.30 -6.05 18.62
C TYR A 107 13.42 -7.42 19.30
N GLY A 108 14.36 -8.27 18.88
CA GLY A 108 14.55 -9.62 19.40
C GLY A 108 13.68 -10.68 18.71
N SER A 109 12.54 -10.29 18.12
CA SER A 109 11.65 -11.18 17.36
C SER A 109 10.71 -10.39 16.44
N ILE A 110 10.05 -11.10 15.52
CA ILE A 110 8.97 -10.53 14.68
C ILE A 110 7.81 -10.05 15.55
N ASP A 111 7.38 -10.87 16.52
CA ASP A 111 6.26 -10.54 17.42
C ASP A 111 6.53 -9.27 18.24
N ALA A 112 7.77 -9.08 18.70
CA ALA A 112 8.18 -7.89 19.42
C ALA A 112 8.18 -6.65 18.52
N ALA A 113 8.61 -6.79 17.26
CA ALA A 113 8.56 -5.70 16.29
C ALA A 113 7.11 -5.29 15.95
N ILE A 114 6.21 -6.27 15.78
CA ILE A 114 4.78 -6.02 15.57
C ILE A 114 4.18 -5.30 16.78
N SER A 115 4.45 -5.80 18.00
CA SER A 115 3.97 -5.18 19.24
C SER A 115 4.46 -3.73 19.38
N PHE A 116 5.72 -3.48 19.03
CA PHE A 116 6.30 -2.15 19.03
C PHE A 116 5.56 -1.23 18.05
N ARG A 117 5.35 -1.68 16.81
CA ARG A 117 4.67 -0.88 15.78
C ARG A 117 3.22 -0.60 16.14
N GLU A 118 2.49 -1.56 16.68
CA GLU A 118 1.12 -1.35 17.15
C GLU A 118 1.05 -0.33 18.31
N ALA A 119 2.05 -0.31 19.19
CA ALA A 119 2.11 0.63 20.30
C ALA A 119 2.56 2.05 19.89
N ASN A 120 3.41 2.18 18.87
CA ASN A 120 4.07 3.44 18.54
C ASN A 120 3.60 4.07 17.22
N GLY A 121 2.96 3.29 16.34
CA GLY A 121 2.53 3.73 15.01
C GLY A 121 3.66 3.87 13.99
N TRP A 122 4.86 3.35 14.31
CA TRP A 122 6.01 3.30 13.42
C TRP A 122 6.82 2.03 13.66
N TRP A 123 7.59 1.63 12.66
CA TRP A 123 8.42 0.42 12.62
C TRP A 123 9.93 0.73 12.59
#